data_AF-A0A1Y4RY26-F1
#
_entry.id   AF-A0A1Y4RY26-F1
#
_cell.length_a   1.000
_cell.length_b   1.000
_cell.length_c   1.000
_cell.angle_alpha   90.00
_cell.angle_beta   90.00
_cell.angle_gamma   90.00
#
_symmetry.space_group_name_H-M   'P 1'
#
loop_
_entity.id
_entity.type
_entity.pdbx_description
1 polymer ?
#
loop_
_entity_poly.entity_id
_entity_poly.type
_entity_poly.pdbx_seq_one_letter_code
_entity_poly.pdbx_strand_id
1 'polypeptide(L)'
;MKKIPLFLSAAVLLTGLSLAAAADDPLVPLSYLNGTYSQSLLSQAQQRIDTSTQAVYDRVVQNTGTSGGSSGLADDRYKLGDAITLSTGSGVMLLSGQASIRFASGAVVDVTAGTTVTSGSALTARHRYLAAENTTAVLSVTSDTAVVSLEGKTSLSASTSTDYNALADALAQMGLFAGTGTAYGSGYDLEVAPTRVEGVIMFLRLIGEEKAAQSFTGACPFSDVPDWAQRYVAYAYAKGYTAGVGPDAAGNPVFGTQRLIGAPEYVTFLLRALGYTDTGASPDFTWQTALSKAAEFGVLTQGEAQYFGGSASFLRAQVAYLSYFALDARMADGSATLAERLIASGALDKTTVDQARGAVTVARIS
;
A
#
# COMPACT_ATOMS: atom_id res chain seq x y z
N MET A 1 -17.08 -44.17 -21.26
CA MET A 1 -16.57 -43.40 -22.41
C MET A 1 -17.72 -42.58 -22.99
N LYS A 2 -17.67 -41.25 -22.90
CA LYS A 2 -18.40 -40.30 -23.77
C LYS A 2 -17.87 -38.90 -23.48
N LYS A 3 -17.12 -38.35 -24.44
CA LYS A 3 -16.67 -36.96 -24.48
C LYS A 3 -17.78 -36.14 -25.15
N ILE A 4 -18.21 -35.04 -24.55
CA ILE A 4 -19.04 -34.01 -25.19
C ILE A 4 -18.30 -32.68 -25.00
N PRO A 5 -17.78 -32.04 -26.06
CA PRO A 5 -17.25 -30.70 -25.95
C PRO A 5 -18.34 -29.65 -26.21
N LEU A 6 -18.48 -28.81 -25.20
CA LEU A 6 -18.78 -27.38 -25.21
C LEU A 6 -18.52 -26.66 -26.54
N PHE A 7 -19.54 -26.01 -27.11
CA PHE A 7 -19.40 -24.80 -27.94
C PHE A 7 -20.69 -23.97 -27.87
N LEU A 8 -20.82 -23.19 -26.79
CA LEU A 8 -21.80 -22.13 -26.66
C LEU A 8 -21.11 -20.80 -26.99
N SER A 9 -20.86 -20.56 -28.27
CA SER A 9 -20.29 -19.27 -28.76
C SER A 9 -20.79 -18.90 -30.16
N ALA A 10 -21.89 -19.53 -30.62
CA ALA A 10 -22.41 -19.35 -31.99
C ALA A 10 -23.90 -18.92 -32.03
N ALA A 11 -24.42 -18.34 -30.95
CA ALA A 11 -25.85 -17.99 -30.84
C ALA A 11 -26.18 -16.49 -31.06
N VAL A 12 -25.28 -15.71 -31.70
CA VAL A 12 -25.56 -14.30 -32.06
C VAL A 12 -25.59 -14.05 -33.57
N LEU A 13 -25.52 -15.10 -34.41
CA LEU A 13 -25.49 -14.95 -35.88
C LEU A 13 -26.78 -15.33 -36.62
N LEU A 14 -27.95 -15.24 -35.98
CA LEU A 14 -29.21 -15.33 -36.71
C LEU A 14 -30.22 -14.28 -36.22
N THR A 15 -30.20 -13.10 -36.84
CA THR A 15 -31.44 -12.40 -37.21
C THR A 15 -31.18 -11.43 -38.37
N GLY A 16 -31.82 -11.73 -39.51
CA GLY A 16 -32.31 -10.74 -40.47
C GLY A 16 -31.36 -10.22 -41.54
N LEU A 17 -31.46 -10.79 -42.75
CA LEU A 17 -31.62 -10.02 -44.00
C LEU A 17 -31.94 -11.01 -45.14
N SER A 18 -33.22 -11.08 -45.48
CA SER A 18 -33.71 -11.70 -46.71
C SER A 18 -33.35 -10.81 -47.89
N LEU A 19 -32.60 -11.34 -48.87
CA LEU A 19 -32.66 -10.82 -50.23
C LEU A 19 -33.14 -11.91 -51.17
N ALA A 20 -34.28 -11.61 -51.79
CA ALA A 20 -34.85 -12.35 -52.89
C ALA A 20 -33.93 -12.23 -54.12
N ALA A 21 -33.65 -13.37 -54.77
CA ALA A 21 -33.39 -13.44 -56.19
C ALA A 21 -33.82 -14.83 -56.68
N ALA A 22 -34.49 -14.82 -57.82
CA ALA A 22 -35.31 -15.90 -58.37
C ALA A 22 -34.52 -17.11 -58.88
N ALA A 23 -35.30 -18.15 -59.23
CA ALA A 23 -34.88 -19.40 -59.84
C ALA A 23 -33.95 -19.22 -61.06
N ASP A 24 -33.12 -20.25 -61.24
CA ASP A 24 -32.16 -20.51 -62.34
C ASP A 24 -30.76 -19.85 -62.21
N ASP A 25 -29.87 -20.66 -61.61
CA ASP A 25 -28.39 -20.68 -61.71
C ASP A 25 -27.56 -19.48 -61.15
N PRO A 26 -27.00 -19.58 -59.93
CA PRO A 26 -26.09 -18.59 -59.38
C PRO A 26 -24.62 -19.08 -59.47
N LEU A 27 -24.01 -19.01 -60.65
CA LEU A 27 -22.55 -19.06 -60.76
C LEU A 27 -21.94 -17.71 -60.33
N VAL A 28 -21.90 -17.46 -59.03
CA VAL A 28 -21.08 -16.39 -58.46
C VAL A 28 -19.61 -16.87 -58.53
N PRO A 29 -18.73 -16.22 -59.32
CA PRO A 29 -17.35 -16.68 -59.43
C PRO A 29 -16.64 -16.54 -58.09
N LEU A 30 -15.82 -17.53 -57.73
CA LEU A 30 -15.07 -17.60 -56.47
C LEU A 30 -14.22 -16.35 -56.20
N SER A 31 -13.81 -15.64 -57.26
CA SER A 31 -13.11 -14.35 -57.18
C SER A 31 -13.98 -13.21 -56.61
N TYR A 32 -15.30 -13.24 -56.82
CA TYR A 32 -16.25 -12.30 -56.23
C TYR A 32 -16.49 -12.59 -54.74
N LEU A 33 -16.51 -13.88 -54.36
CA LEU A 33 -16.58 -14.33 -52.96
C LEU A 33 -15.30 -14.02 -52.16
N ASN A 34 -14.12 -14.20 -52.75
CA ASN A 34 -12.83 -13.98 -52.08
C ASN A 34 -12.29 -12.55 -52.16
N GLY A 35 -12.75 -11.75 -53.12
CA GLY A 35 -12.32 -10.35 -53.29
C GLY A 35 -13.22 -9.37 -52.55
N THR A 36 -14.35 -9.02 -53.17
CA THR A 36 -15.23 -7.93 -52.72
C THR A 36 -16.16 -8.35 -51.58
N TYR A 37 -16.67 -9.59 -51.60
CA TYR A 37 -17.68 -10.03 -50.64
C TYR A 37 -17.08 -10.35 -49.26
N SER A 38 -15.93 -11.03 -49.20
CA SER A 38 -15.19 -11.29 -47.95
C SER A 38 -14.65 -10.01 -47.32
N GLN A 39 -14.08 -9.10 -48.11
CA GLN A 39 -13.56 -7.81 -47.61
C GLN A 39 -14.69 -6.87 -47.17
N SER A 40 -15.83 -6.82 -47.88
CA SER A 40 -16.97 -6.00 -47.47
C SER A 40 -17.74 -6.61 -46.29
N LEU A 41 -17.81 -7.93 -46.14
CA LEU A 41 -18.33 -8.58 -44.94
C LEU A 41 -17.41 -8.39 -43.74
N LEU A 42 -16.09 -8.50 -43.92
CA LEU A 42 -15.11 -8.24 -42.86
C LEU A 42 -15.11 -6.75 -42.48
N SER A 43 -15.17 -5.83 -43.44
CA SER A 43 -15.22 -4.40 -43.16
C SER A 43 -16.55 -4.00 -42.53
N GLN A 44 -17.69 -4.55 -42.98
CA GLN A 44 -18.99 -4.27 -42.34
C GLN A 44 -19.12 -4.96 -40.98
N ALA A 45 -18.54 -6.15 -40.78
CA ALA A 45 -18.48 -6.81 -39.48
C ALA A 45 -17.58 -6.03 -38.53
N GLN A 46 -16.40 -5.60 -38.98
CA GLN A 46 -15.50 -4.77 -38.20
C GLN A 46 -16.14 -3.42 -37.87
N GLN A 47 -16.78 -2.77 -38.84
CA GLN A 47 -17.45 -1.49 -38.63
C GLN A 47 -18.69 -1.60 -37.74
N ARG A 48 -19.44 -2.72 -37.80
CA ARG A 48 -20.53 -3.00 -36.87
C ARG A 48 -20.02 -3.37 -35.47
N ILE A 49 -18.90 -4.09 -35.38
CA ILE A 49 -18.21 -4.36 -34.11
C ILE A 49 -17.76 -3.03 -33.52
N ASP A 50 -17.01 -2.21 -34.24
CA ASP A 50 -16.49 -0.91 -33.81
C ASP A 50 -17.63 0.05 -33.42
N THR A 51 -18.71 0.11 -34.21
CA THR A 51 -19.89 0.95 -33.90
C THR A 51 -20.66 0.42 -32.69
N SER A 52 -20.81 -0.91 -32.54
CA SER A 52 -21.46 -1.49 -31.35
C SER A 52 -20.59 -1.35 -30.10
N THR A 53 -19.27 -1.47 -30.26
CA THR A 53 -18.28 -1.30 -29.20
C THR A 53 -18.25 0.15 -28.78
N GLN A 54 -18.25 1.12 -29.71
CA GLN A 54 -18.39 2.55 -29.38
C GLN A 54 -19.74 2.86 -28.73
N ALA A 55 -20.87 2.33 -29.21
CA ALA A 55 -22.16 2.55 -28.58
C ALA A 55 -22.26 1.94 -27.15
N VAL A 56 -21.56 0.82 -26.91
CA VAL A 56 -21.42 0.22 -25.58
C VAL A 56 -20.47 1.04 -24.70
N TYR A 57 -19.34 1.49 -25.24
CA TYR A 57 -18.42 2.40 -24.57
C TYR A 57 -19.10 3.72 -24.20
N ASP A 58 -19.85 4.33 -25.12
CA ASP A 58 -20.58 5.58 -24.92
C ASP A 58 -21.74 5.40 -23.91
N ARG A 59 -22.40 4.23 -23.87
CA ARG A 59 -23.36 3.91 -22.80
C ARG A 59 -22.72 3.74 -21.44
N VAL A 60 -21.50 3.19 -21.38
CA VAL A 60 -20.73 3.06 -20.13
C VAL A 60 -20.25 4.42 -19.66
N VAL A 61 -19.80 5.29 -20.57
CA VAL A 61 -19.37 6.67 -20.30
C VAL A 61 -20.54 7.58 -19.93
N GLN A 62 -21.74 7.39 -20.47
CA GLN A 62 -22.91 8.20 -20.09
C GLN A 62 -23.52 7.79 -18.74
N ASN A 63 -23.21 6.59 -18.23
CA ASN A 63 -23.67 6.12 -16.92
C ASN A 63 -22.74 6.49 -15.76
N THR A 64 -21.68 7.29 -15.97
CA THR A 64 -20.83 7.84 -14.90
C THR A 64 -21.50 8.99 -14.14
N GLY A 65 -22.76 8.79 -13.74
CA GLY A 65 -23.34 9.49 -12.60
C GLY A 65 -22.85 8.83 -11.32
N THR A 66 -21.86 9.44 -10.67
CA THR A 66 -21.46 9.17 -9.28
C THR A 66 -21.03 7.72 -8.97
N SER A 67 -20.14 7.13 -9.76
CA SER A 67 -19.41 5.91 -9.38
C SER A 67 -18.07 5.85 -10.13
N GLY A 68 -16.96 5.77 -9.36
CA GLY A 68 -15.59 5.98 -9.85
C GLY A 68 -15.05 4.81 -10.68
N GLY A 69 -15.22 4.87 -12.00
CA GLY A 69 -14.50 4.04 -12.96
C GLY A 69 -13.33 4.82 -13.57
N SER A 70 -12.09 4.46 -13.21
CA SER A 70 -10.87 4.92 -13.88
C SER A 70 -10.62 4.08 -15.14
N SER A 71 -10.23 4.72 -16.25
CA SER A 71 -9.80 4.06 -17.49
C SER A 71 -8.37 3.50 -17.43
N GLY A 72 -7.76 3.44 -16.24
CA GLY A 72 -6.45 2.84 -15.98
C GLY A 72 -6.39 2.12 -14.62
N LEU A 73 -5.40 1.25 -14.47
CA LEU A 73 -5.03 0.61 -13.20
C LEU A 73 -4.85 1.71 -12.13
N ALA A 74 -5.77 1.79 -11.18
CA ALA A 74 -5.67 2.72 -10.05
C ALA A 74 -5.12 1.96 -8.85
N ASP A 75 -3.93 2.36 -8.39
CA ASP A 75 -3.28 1.80 -7.21
C ASP A 75 -3.73 2.56 -5.97
N ASP A 76 -4.57 1.93 -5.16
CA ASP A 76 -5.07 2.49 -3.92
C ASP A 76 -4.57 1.70 -2.71
N ARG A 77 -4.52 2.37 -1.56
CA ARG A 77 -4.25 1.73 -0.27
C ARG A 77 -5.53 1.50 0.49
N TYR A 78 -5.60 0.36 1.13
CA TYR A 78 -6.75 -0.10 1.91
C TYR A 78 -6.29 -0.55 3.28
N LYS A 79 -7.18 -0.49 4.26
CA LYS A 79 -6.92 -0.93 5.64
C LYS A 79 -7.54 -2.29 5.91
N LEU A 80 -7.09 -2.93 6.98
CA LEU A 80 -7.63 -4.20 7.46
C LEU A 80 -9.17 -4.21 7.42
N GLY A 81 -9.75 -5.25 6.84
CA GLY A 81 -11.20 -5.45 6.78
C GLY A 81 -11.92 -4.64 5.70
N ASP A 82 -11.25 -3.74 4.97
CA ASP A 82 -11.84 -3.12 3.79
C ASP A 82 -12.24 -4.20 2.79
N ALA A 83 -13.45 -4.07 2.24
CA ALA A 83 -14.01 -5.03 1.29
C ALA A 83 -14.30 -4.34 -0.06
N ILE A 84 -13.67 -4.84 -1.11
CA ILE A 84 -13.79 -4.32 -2.47
C ILE A 84 -14.61 -5.31 -3.29
N THR A 85 -15.82 -4.90 -3.69
CA THR A 85 -16.67 -5.69 -4.57
C THR A 85 -16.27 -5.46 -6.02
N LEU A 86 -16.08 -6.55 -6.76
CA LEU A 86 -15.75 -6.61 -8.17
C LEU A 86 -16.97 -7.13 -8.94
N SER A 87 -17.46 -6.33 -9.88
CA SER A 87 -18.51 -6.77 -10.82
C SER A 87 -17.92 -7.70 -11.88
N THR A 88 -18.77 -8.47 -12.58
CA THR A 88 -18.36 -9.25 -13.76
C THR A 88 -17.52 -8.41 -14.73
N GLY A 89 -16.40 -8.97 -15.19
CA GLY A 89 -15.44 -8.30 -16.07
C GLY A 89 -14.46 -7.35 -15.36
N SER A 90 -14.57 -7.17 -14.04
CA SER A 90 -13.66 -6.32 -13.27
C SER A 90 -12.44 -7.12 -12.78
N GLY A 91 -11.30 -6.42 -12.73
CA GLY A 91 -10.00 -6.98 -12.39
C GLY A 91 -9.44 -6.41 -11.10
N VAL A 92 -8.58 -7.19 -10.46
CA VAL A 92 -7.82 -6.76 -9.28
C VAL A 92 -6.42 -7.37 -9.26
N MET A 93 -5.44 -6.62 -8.76
CA MET A 93 -4.10 -7.12 -8.48
C MET A 93 -3.65 -6.62 -7.11
N LEU A 94 -3.34 -7.55 -6.21
CA LEU A 94 -2.71 -7.23 -4.93
C LEU A 94 -1.24 -6.89 -5.17
N LEU A 95 -0.80 -5.68 -4.84
CA LEU A 95 0.58 -5.24 -5.02
C LEU A 95 1.42 -5.44 -3.75
N SER A 96 0.84 -5.17 -2.58
CA SER A 96 1.48 -5.28 -1.28
C SER A 96 0.44 -5.62 -0.21
N GLY A 97 0.87 -6.29 0.86
CA GLY A 97 0.00 -6.72 1.96
C GLY A 97 -0.67 -8.06 1.68
N GLN A 98 -1.81 -8.28 2.32
CA GLN A 98 -2.56 -9.53 2.26
C GLN A 98 -4.04 -9.26 2.03
N ALA A 99 -4.63 -10.05 1.14
CA ALA A 99 -6.06 -10.04 0.88
C ALA A 99 -6.55 -11.45 0.52
N SER A 100 -7.85 -11.68 0.69
CA SER A 100 -8.54 -12.90 0.24
C SER A 100 -9.69 -12.54 -0.68
N ILE A 101 -10.09 -13.45 -1.57
CA ILE A 101 -11.21 -13.23 -2.47
C ILE A 101 -12.32 -14.25 -2.28
N ARG A 102 -13.56 -13.79 -2.18
CA ARG A 102 -14.76 -14.64 -2.01
C ARG A 102 -15.79 -14.33 -3.09
N PHE A 103 -16.51 -15.34 -3.52
CA PHE A 103 -17.64 -15.26 -4.43
C PHE A 103 -18.58 -16.45 -4.20
N ALA A 104 -19.88 -16.26 -4.42
CA ALA A 104 -20.90 -17.28 -4.19
C ALA A 104 -21.27 -18.09 -5.45
N SER A 105 -21.12 -17.48 -6.63
CA SER A 105 -21.43 -18.06 -7.94
C SER A 105 -20.45 -17.55 -9.00
N GLY A 106 -20.40 -18.24 -10.14
CA GLY A 106 -19.48 -17.92 -11.21
C GLY A 106 -18.05 -18.39 -10.89
N ALA A 107 -17.05 -17.66 -11.37
CA ALA A 107 -15.65 -17.98 -11.18
C ALA A 107 -14.78 -16.72 -11.11
N VAL A 108 -13.73 -16.77 -10.30
CA VAL A 108 -12.60 -15.84 -10.39
C VAL A 108 -11.44 -16.58 -11.06
N VAL A 109 -10.78 -15.92 -12.01
CA VAL A 109 -9.62 -16.47 -12.72
C VAL A 109 -8.38 -15.70 -12.31
N ASP A 110 -7.35 -16.40 -11.86
CA ASP A 110 -5.99 -15.88 -11.80
C ASP A 110 -5.44 -15.88 -13.23
N VAL A 111 -5.48 -14.71 -13.87
CA VAL A 111 -5.07 -14.53 -15.27
C VAL A 111 -3.55 -14.73 -15.41
N THR A 112 -2.78 -14.38 -14.38
CA THR A 112 -1.33 -14.55 -14.37
C THR A 112 -0.96 -16.03 -14.36
N ALA A 113 -1.64 -16.84 -13.53
CA ALA A 113 -1.41 -18.27 -13.44
C ALA A 113 -2.19 -19.09 -14.48
N GLY A 114 -3.20 -18.50 -15.12
CA GLY A 114 -4.09 -19.19 -16.07
C GLY A 114 -5.02 -20.22 -15.41
N THR A 115 -5.37 -20.03 -14.14
CA THR A 115 -6.17 -20.99 -13.36
C THR A 115 -7.37 -20.35 -12.69
N THR A 116 -8.43 -21.14 -12.44
CA THR A 116 -9.57 -20.70 -11.64
C THR A 116 -9.22 -20.71 -10.16
N VAL A 117 -9.65 -19.69 -9.42
CA VAL A 117 -9.41 -19.52 -7.98
C VAL A 117 -10.53 -20.15 -7.18
N THR A 118 -10.20 -20.83 -6.07
CA THR A 118 -11.20 -21.30 -5.11
C THR A 118 -11.70 -20.13 -4.26
N SER A 119 -13.02 -19.97 -4.12
CA SER A 119 -13.61 -18.94 -3.24
C SER A 119 -13.09 -19.05 -1.81
N GLY A 120 -12.66 -17.92 -1.24
CA GLY A 120 -12.01 -17.82 0.07
C GLY A 120 -10.48 -17.87 0.04
N SER A 121 -9.86 -18.09 -1.13
CA SER A 121 -8.40 -18.17 -1.23
C SER A 121 -7.74 -16.82 -0.95
N ALA A 122 -6.55 -16.88 -0.34
CA ALA A 122 -5.64 -15.74 -0.29
C ALA A 122 -5.15 -15.40 -1.71
N LEU A 123 -4.99 -14.10 -1.98
CA LEU A 123 -4.41 -13.62 -3.23
C LEU A 123 -2.89 -13.69 -3.17
N THR A 124 -2.27 -14.04 -4.29
CA THR A 124 -0.82 -13.94 -4.46
C THR A 124 -0.48 -12.54 -4.94
N ALA A 125 0.53 -11.92 -4.34
CA ALA A 125 0.97 -10.59 -4.75
C ALA A 125 1.42 -10.60 -6.23
N ARG A 126 1.10 -9.53 -6.96
CA ARG A 126 1.41 -9.29 -8.38
C ARG A 126 0.76 -10.28 -9.34
N HIS A 127 -0.26 -11.01 -8.88
CA HIS A 127 -1.14 -11.79 -9.73
C HIS A 127 -2.40 -10.97 -10.06
N ARG A 128 -2.85 -11.05 -11.31
CA ARG A 128 -4.05 -10.39 -11.79
C ARG A 128 -5.23 -11.34 -11.72
N TYR A 129 -6.25 -10.97 -10.98
CA TYR A 129 -7.47 -11.73 -10.79
C TYR A 129 -8.64 -11.06 -11.53
N LEU A 130 -9.45 -11.84 -12.25
CA LEU A 130 -10.59 -11.35 -13.01
C LEU A 130 -11.88 -12.05 -12.52
N ALA A 131 -12.91 -11.26 -12.21
CA ALA A 131 -14.25 -11.79 -11.99
C ALA A 131 -14.86 -12.17 -13.35
N ALA A 132 -15.04 -13.47 -13.59
CA ALA A 132 -15.58 -13.98 -14.85
C ALA A 132 -17.09 -13.70 -14.99
N GLU A 133 -17.70 -14.21 -16.07
CA GLU A 133 -19.13 -14.06 -16.33
C GLU A 133 -20.00 -14.49 -15.14
N ASN A 134 -21.06 -13.72 -14.87
CA ASN A 134 -22.02 -13.97 -13.78
C ASN A 134 -21.37 -14.09 -12.39
N THR A 135 -20.24 -13.40 -12.19
CA THR A 135 -19.50 -13.38 -10.93
C THR A 135 -19.60 -12.00 -10.28
N THR A 136 -19.94 -11.99 -9.00
CA THR A 136 -19.67 -10.87 -8.09
C THR A 136 -18.69 -11.38 -7.05
N ALA A 137 -17.47 -10.85 -7.10
CA ALA A 137 -16.41 -11.24 -6.17
C ALA A 137 -16.17 -10.11 -5.16
N VAL A 138 -15.74 -10.47 -3.96
CA VAL A 138 -15.37 -9.54 -2.90
C VAL A 138 -13.95 -9.85 -2.48
N LEU A 139 -13.03 -8.92 -2.73
CA LEU A 139 -11.72 -8.91 -2.13
C LEU A 139 -11.84 -8.32 -0.72
N SER A 140 -11.35 -9.02 0.29
CA SER A 140 -11.25 -8.51 1.66
C SER A 140 -9.79 -8.38 2.07
N VAL A 141 -9.39 -7.20 2.53
CA VAL A 141 -8.04 -6.96 3.05
C VAL A 141 -7.89 -7.65 4.41
N THR A 142 -6.81 -8.42 4.56
CA THR A 142 -6.57 -9.25 5.75
C THR A 142 -5.32 -8.85 6.54
N SER A 143 -4.49 -7.96 6.01
CA SER A 143 -3.39 -7.30 6.74
C SER A 143 -3.77 -5.89 7.20
N ASP A 144 -2.98 -5.28 8.08
CA ASP A 144 -3.19 -3.90 8.56
C ASP A 144 -3.36 -2.87 7.44
N THR A 145 -2.61 -3.08 6.36
CA THR A 145 -2.64 -2.29 5.13
C THR A 145 -2.39 -3.19 3.92
N ALA A 146 -2.97 -2.83 2.78
CA ALA A 146 -2.69 -3.45 1.49
C ALA A 146 -2.75 -2.42 0.36
N VAL A 147 -1.87 -2.58 -0.64
CA VAL A 147 -1.93 -1.82 -1.89
C VAL A 147 -2.59 -2.70 -2.94
N VAL A 148 -3.66 -2.20 -3.56
CA VAL A 148 -4.43 -2.95 -4.54
C VAL A 148 -4.62 -2.11 -5.79
N SER A 149 -4.34 -2.71 -6.94
CA SER A 149 -4.61 -2.14 -8.25
C SER A 149 -5.96 -2.64 -8.76
N LEU A 150 -6.86 -1.72 -9.09
CA LEU A 150 -8.24 -2.04 -9.52
C LEU A 150 -8.49 -1.72 -10.98
N GLU A 151 -9.36 -2.52 -11.61
CA GLU A 151 -9.82 -2.32 -12.97
C GLU A 151 -11.32 -2.61 -13.10
N GLY A 152 -12.02 -1.80 -13.90
CA GLY A 152 -13.44 -2.01 -14.16
C GLY A 152 -14.34 -1.44 -13.06
N LYS A 153 -15.47 -2.09 -12.82
CA LYS A 153 -16.52 -1.58 -11.93
C LYS A 153 -16.38 -2.18 -10.54
N THR A 154 -15.87 -1.36 -9.63
CA THR A 154 -15.64 -1.73 -8.23
C THR A 154 -16.44 -0.85 -7.26
N SER A 155 -16.65 -1.34 -6.04
CA SER A 155 -17.20 -0.54 -4.94
C SER A 155 -16.54 -0.93 -3.62
N LEU A 156 -16.17 0.07 -2.82
CA LEU A 156 -15.56 -0.12 -1.50
C LEU A 156 -16.63 -0.12 -0.40
N SER A 157 -16.56 -1.10 0.48
CA SER A 157 -17.14 -1.07 1.82
C SER A 157 -16.00 -0.88 2.81
N ALA A 158 -15.85 0.34 3.32
CA ALA A 158 -14.78 0.68 4.25
C ALA A 158 -14.99 0.04 5.63
N SER A 159 -13.91 -0.40 6.26
CA SER A 159 -13.90 -0.90 7.63
C SER A 159 -13.74 0.23 8.65
N THR A 160 -13.90 -0.12 9.93
CA THR A 160 -13.61 0.76 11.07
C THR A 160 -12.25 0.45 11.70
N SER A 161 -11.41 -0.37 11.06
CA SER A 161 -10.07 -0.68 11.57
C SER A 161 -9.16 0.55 11.51
N THR A 162 -8.05 0.50 12.25
CA THR A 162 -7.06 1.57 12.28
C THR A 162 -6.57 1.91 10.88
N ASP A 163 -6.68 3.19 10.51
CA ASP A 163 -6.26 3.67 9.20
C ASP A 163 -4.80 4.13 9.23
N TYR A 164 -3.88 3.17 9.13
CA TYR A 164 -2.43 3.46 9.08
C TYR A 164 -2.05 4.33 7.88
N ASN A 165 -2.83 4.29 6.80
CA ASN A 165 -2.59 5.10 5.60
C ASN A 165 -2.77 6.58 5.91
N ALA A 166 -3.88 6.95 6.57
CA ALA A 166 -4.14 8.33 6.98
C ALA A 166 -3.05 8.89 7.91
N LEU A 167 -2.51 8.06 8.81
CA LEU A 167 -1.41 8.45 9.71
C LEU A 167 -0.11 8.71 8.94
N ALA A 168 0.22 7.82 7.98
CA ALA A 168 1.39 7.97 7.13
C ALA A 168 1.27 9.21 6.22
N ASP A 169 0.10 9.46 5.63
CA ASP A 169 -0.15 10.63 4.80
C ASP A 169 -0.01 11.93 5.61
N ALA A 170 -0.54 11.99 6.83
CA ALA A 170 -0.40 13.14 7.70
C ALA A 170 1.07 13.40 8.08
N LEU A 171 1.83 12.37 8.44
CA LEU A 171 3.25 12.51 8.73
C LEU A 171 4.07 12.90 7.50
N ALA A 172 3.73 12.37 6.31
CA ALA A 172 4.39 12.72 5.07
C ALA A 172 4.14 14.19 4.70
N GLN A 173 2.90 14.68 4.87
CA GLN A 173 2.56 16.09 4.69
C GLN A 173 3.35 17.00 5.65
N MET A 174 3.59 16.56 6.88
CA MET A 174 4.44 17.26 7.87
C MET A 174 5.95 17.14 7.58
N GLY A 175 6.36 16.34 6.59
CA GLY A 175 7.78 16.07 6.30
C GLY A 175 8.46 15.12 7.30
N LEU A 176 7.69 14.40 8.13
CA LEU A 176 8.20 13.46 9.13
C LEU A 176 8.25 12.01 8.64
N PHE A 177 7.60 11.69 7.53
CA PHE A 177 7.60 10.36 6.96
C PHE A 177 7.92 10.41 5.47
N ALA A 178 8.75 9.48 5.01
CA ALA A 178 9.15 9.40 3.62
C ALA A 178 9.03 7.96 3.15
N GLY A 179 8.62 7.82 1.89
CA GLY A 179 8.64 6.55 1.19
C GLY A 179 10.05 6.08 0.86
N THR A 180 10.11 4.88 0.29
CA THR A 180 11.32 4.17 -0.16
C THR A 180 11.58 4.36 -1.65
N GLY A 181 10.66 5.01 -2.37
CA GLY A 181 10.72 5.18 -3.83
C GLY A 181 10.00 4.09 -4.63
N THR A 182 9.26 3.19 -3.97
CA THR A 182 8.38 2.22 -4.65
C THR A 182 7.33 2.93 -5.51
N ALA A 183 7.09 2.41 -6.72
CA ALA A 183 6.28 3.07 -7.74
C ALA A 183 4.75 3.01 -7.49
N TYR A 184 4.31 2.24 -6.50
CA TYR A 184 2.91 2.07 -6.13
C TYR A 184 2.66 2.46 -4.67
N GLY A 185 1.40 2.64 -4.29
CA GLY A 185 1.01 2.90 -2.89
C GLY A 185 1.71 4.13 -2.29
N SER A 186 1.92 5.17 -3.10
CA SER A 186 2.73 6.38 -2.81
C SER A 186 4.16 6.11 -2.31
N GLY A 187 4.66 4.89 -2.48
CA GLY A 187 6.02 4.50 -2.11
C GLY A 187 6.28 4.37 -0.61
N TYR A 188 5.26 4.39 0.24
CA TYR A 188 5.46 4.33 1.70
C TYR A 188 5.96 2.99 2.21
N ASP A 189 5.65 1.91 1.50
CA ASP A 189 5.96 0.52 1.88
C ASP A 189 5.53 0.20 3.32
N LEU A 190 4.29 0.55 3.67
CA LEU A 190 3.75 0.37 5.02
C LEU A 190 3.69 -1.10 5.45
N GLU A 191 3.68 -2.02 4.49
CA GLU A 191 3.64 -3.47 4.68
C GLU A 191 5.01 -4.10 4.93
N VAL A 192 6.09 -3.31 4.94
CA VAL A 192 7.47 -3.79 5.10
C VAL A 192 7.98 -3.54 6.52
N ALA A 193 8.77 -4.48 7.04
CA ALA A 193 9.43 -4.34 8.34
C ALA A 193 10.51 -3.23 8.28
N PRO A 194 10.56 -2.31 9.26
CA PRO A 194 11.53 -1.23 9.25
C PRO A 194 12.93 -1.75 9.59
N THR A 195 13.93 -1.16 8.94
CA THR A 195 15.35 -1.37 9.20
C THR A 195 15.86 -0.40 10.28
N ARG A 196 17.03 -0.70 10.85
CA ARG A 196 17.68 0.13 11.86
C ARG A 196 18.01 1.51 11.34
N VAL A 197 18.46 1.62 10.09
CA VAL A 197 18.75 2.92 9.47
C VAL A 197 17.49 3.76 9.31
N GLU A 198 16.37 3.16 8.93
CA GLU A 198 15.08 3.87 8.84
C GLU A 198 14.59 4.34 10.22
N GLY A 199 14.78 3.51 11.27
CA GLY A 199 14.48 3.91 12.65
C GLY A 199 15.29 5.12 13.11
N VAL A 200 16.59 5.18 12.79
CA VAL A 200 17.45 6.34 13.10
C VAL A 200 17.02 7.58 12.31
N ILE A 201 16.67 7.45 11.03
CA ILE A 201 16.20 8.58 10.23
C ILE A 201 14.88 9.12 10.79
N MET A 202 13.94 8.23 11.15
CA MET A 202 12.70 8.62 11.82
C MET A 202 12.97 9.33 13.15
N PHE A 203 13.91 8.82 13.96
CA PHE A 203 14.35 9.50 15.17
C PHE A 203 14.87 10.92 14.90
N LEU A 204 15.77 11.07 13.91
CA LEU A 204 16.33 12.38 13.53
C LEU A 204 15.25 13.38 13.11
N ARG A 205 14.21 12.91 12.40
CA ARG A 205 13.04 13.73 12.05
C ARG A 205 12.26 14.17 13.29
N LEU A 206 12.00 13.24 14.21
CA LEU A 206 11.27 13.50 15.45
C LEU A 206 12.04 14.39 16.43
N ILE A 207 13.35 14.56 16.26
CA ILE A 207 14.12 15.57 16.99
C ILE A 207 14.37 16.86 16.21
N GLY A 208 13.97 16.92 14.94
CA GLY A 208 14.15 18.09 14.07
C GLY A 208 15.57 18.24 13.51
N GLU A 209 16.38 17.19 13.55
CA GLU A 209 17.81 17.23 13.18
C GLU A 209 18.13 16.57 11.83
N GLU A 210 17.12 16.12 11.06
CA GLU A 210 17.35 15.48 9.75
C GLU A 210 18.19 16.34 8.79
N LYS A 211 17.90 17.65 8.70
CA LYS A 211 18.64 18.59 7.83
C LYS A 211 20.10 18.75 8.27
N ALA A 212 20.35 18.76 9.57
CA ALA A 212 21.71 18.81 10.12
C ALA A 212 22.47 17.53 9.77
N ALA A 213 21.81 16.37 9.87
CA ALA A 213 22.37 15.09 9.47
C ALA A 213 22.69 15.02 7.98
N GLN A 214 21.80 15.49 7.10
CA GLN A 214 22.04 15.56 5.65
C GLN A 214 23.22 16.47 5.27
N SER A 215 23.48 17.49 6.08
CA SER A 215 24.58 18.45 5.88
C SER A 215 25.89 18.02 6.55
N PHE A 216 25.88 16.92 7.30
CA PHE A 216 27.04 16.46 8.05
C PHE A 216 28.14 15.93 7.12
N THR A 217 29.38 16.31 7.42
CA THR A 217 30.57 15.98 6.61
C THR A 217 31.56 15.07 7.34
N GLY A 218 31.25 14.65 8.58
CA GLY A 218 32.09 13.70 9.31
C GLY A 218 32.05 12.31 8.67
N ALA A 219 33.14 11.55 8.83
CA ALA A 219 33.24 10.21 8.32
C ALA A 219 32.32 9.25 9.09
N CYS A 220 31.61 8.36 8.38
CA CYS A 220 30.94 7.24 9.02
C CYS A 220 32.00 6.19 9.39
N PRO A 221 32.03 5.71 10.65
CA PRO A 221 33.01 4.73 11.05
C PRO A 221 32.65 3.31 10.59
N PHE A 222 31.41 3.06 10.11
CA PHE A 222 30.89 1.71 9.88
C PHE A 222 31.01 1.28 8.41
N SER A 223 31.40 0.03 8.19
CA SER A 223 31.66 -0.52 6.85
C SER A 223 30.39 -0.94 6.09
N ASP A 224 29.29 -1.23 6.80
CA ASP A 224 28.04 -1.75 6.23
C ASP A 224 26.99 -0.67 5.93
N VAL A 225 27.37 0.60 5.95
CA VAL A 225 26.47 1.73 5.69
C VAL A 225 26.54 2.11 4.21
N PRO A 226 25.43 2.07 3.46
CA PRO A 226 25.42 2.46 2.05
C PRO A 226 25.53 3.98 1.88
N ASP A 227 26.02 4.44 0.73
CA ASP A 227 26.33 5.84 0.43
C ASP A 227 25.21 6.83 0.78
N TRP A 228 23.97 6.48 0.45
CA TRP A 228 22.81 7.32 0.72
C TRP A 228 22.55 7.54 2.22
N ALA A 229 22.98 6.60 3.07
CA ALA A 229 22.77 6.61 4.52
C ALA A 229 23.97 7.15 5.31
N GLN A 230 25.14 7.27 4.66
CA GLN A 230 26.42 7.62 5.28
C GLN A 230 26.32 8.82 6.22
N ARG A 231 25.72 9.93 5.74
CA ARG A 231 25.63 11.17 6.51
C ARG A 231 24.70 11.06 7.71
N TYR A 232 23.58 10.38 7.57
CA TYR A 232 22.63 10.16 8.67
C TYR A 232 23.27 9.35 9.80
N VAL A 233 23.92 8.23 9.45
CA VAL A 233 24.55 7.36 10.45
C VAL A 233 25.77 8.02 11.06
N ALA A 234 26.62 8.68 10.26
CA ALA A 234 27.78 9.41 10.76
C ALA A 234 27.37 10.51 11.74
N TYR A 235 26.33 11.29 11.42
CA TYR A 235 25.80 12.33 12.29
C TYR A 235 25.24 11.73 13.60
N ALA A 236 24.36 10.73 13.49
CA ALA A 236 23.76 10.10 14.66
C ALA A 236 24.82 9.46 15.58
N TYR A 237 25.88 8.88 15.01
CA TYR A 237 27.01 8.35 15.78
C TYR A 237 27.80 9.46 16.47
N ALA A 238 28.18 10.53 15.75
CA ALA A 238 28.93 11.64 16.30
C ALA A 238 28.19 12.36 17.44
N LYS A 239 26.85 12.39 17.38
CA LYS A 239 25.97 12.94 18.42
C LYS A 239 25.71 11.97 19.59
N GLY A 240 26.17 10.72 19.50
CA GLY A 240 25.93 9.68 20.50
C GLY A 240 24.50 9.11 20.49
N TYR A 241 23.71 9.36 19.45
CA TYR A 241 22.34 8.86 19.33
C TYR A 241 22.26 7.39 18.96
N THR A 242 23.32 6.86 18.36
CA THR A 242 23.41 5.46 17.98
C THR A 242 24.82 4.93 18.15
N ALA A 243 24.93 3.61 18.23
CA ALA A 243 26.18 2.88 18.34
C ALA A 243 26.20 1.73 17.33
N GLY A 244 27.40 1.19 17.09
CA GLY A 244 27.59 -0.03 16.30
C GLY A 244 27.12 -1.28 17.04
N VAL A 245 26.98 -2.37 16.32
CA VAL A 245 26.58 -3.70 16.82
C VAL A 245 27.76 -4.64 17.05
N GLY A 246 28.99 -4.10 16.99
CA GLY A 246 30.24 -4.87 17.05
C GLY A 246 30.90 -4.99 15.67
N PRO A 247 32.07 -5.66 15.59
CA PRO A 247 32.75 -5.87 14.32
C PRO A 247 32.15 -7.03 13.50
N ASP A 248 32.34 -7.01 12.19
CA ASP A 248 32.14 -8.16 11.31
C ASP A 248 33.22 -9.23 11.52
N ALA A 249 33.13 -10.34 10.77
CA ALA A 249 34.11 -11.43 10.83
C ALA A 249 35.55 -11.00 10.42
N ALA A 250 35.70 -9.89 9.72
CA ALA A 250 36.99 -9.32 9.31
C ALA A 250 37.50 -8.25 10.28
N GLY A 251 36.77 -7.96 11.37
CA GLY A 251 37.15 -6.97 12.37
C GLY A 251 36.71 -5.54 12.05
N ASN A 252 35.94 -5.31 10.98
CA ASN A 252 35.46 -3.98 10.63
C ASN A 252 34.24 -3.62 11.49
N PRO A 253 34.14 -2.40 12.02
CA PRO A 253 32.97 -1.97 12.79
C PRO A 253 31.69 -1.94 11.93
N VAL A 254 30.59 -2.49 12.48
CA VAL A 254 29.30 -2.63 11.80
C VAL A 254 28.22 -1.84 12.54
N PHE A 255 27.37 -1.15 11.78
CA PHE A 255 26.18 -0.46 12.27
C PHE A 255 24.96 -1.39 12.36
N GLY A 256 24.84 -2.33 11.42
CA GLY A 256 23.67 -3.19 11.25
C GLY A 256 22.60 -2.50 10.43
N THR A 257 22.97 -1.84 9.32
CA THR A 257 22.10 -0.97 8.52
C THR A 257 20.75 -1.60 8.18
N GLN A 258 20.78 -2.82 7.64
CA GLN A 258 19.60 -3.56 7.15
C GLN A 258 18.93 -4.41 8.23
N ARG A 259 19.43 -4.37 9.47
CA ARG A 259 18.86 -5.15 10.56
C ARG A 259 17.44 -4.66 10.82
N LEU A 260 16.48 -5.56 10.79
CA LEU A 260 15.09 -5.24 11.11
C LEU A 260 14.95 -4.86 12.58
N ILE A 261 14.13 -3.86 12.86
CA ILE A 261 13.84 -3.40 14.22
C ILE A 261 12.41 -3.75 14.59
N GLY A 262 12.20 -4.07 15.86
CA GLY A 262 10.87 -4.31 16.43
C GLY A 262 10.36 -3.12 17.25
N ALA A 263 9.14 -3.25 17.77
CA ALA A 263 8.50 -2.20 18.56
C ALA A 263 9.33 -1.70 19.76
N PRO A 264 9.97 -2.56 20.60
CA PRO A 264 10.77 -2.08 21.71
C PRO A 264 11.92 -1.15 21.29
N GLU A 265 12.62 -1.51 20.19
CA GLU A 265 13.71 -0.68 19.67
C GLU A 265 13.20 0.65 19.12
N TYR A 266 12.06 0.65 18.43
CA TYR A 266 11.48 1.90 17.92
C TYR A 266 10.97 2.80 19.04
N VAL A 267 10.33 2.23 20.06
CA VAL A 267 9.85 2.97 21.23
C VAL A 267 11.00 3.56 22.04
N THR A 268 12.17 2.89 22.10
CA THR A 268 13.39 3.51 22.64
C THR A 268 13.75 4.81 21.91
N PHE A 269 13.66 4.84 20.57
CA PHE A 269 13.89 6.07 19.82
C PHE A 269 12.85 7.15 20.13
N LEU A 270 11.57 6.79 20.27
CA LEU A 270 10.51 7.75 20.62
C LEU A 270 10.74 8.37 22.00
N LEU A 271 11.08 7.54 23.00
CA LEU A 271 11.39 8.00 24.35
C LEU A 271 12.61 8.93 24.36
N ARG A 272 13.66 8.60 23.61
CA ARG A 272 14.81 9.50 23.42
C ARG A 272 14.40 10.82 22.76
N ALA A 273 13.50 10.79 21.78
CA ALA A 273 13.03 12.00 21.10
C ALA A 273 12.22 12.92 22.04
N LEU A 274 11.62 12.33 23.08
CA LEU A 274 10.92 13.03 24.15
C LEU A 274 11.84 13.46 25.30
N GLY A 275 13.14 13.13 25.24
CA GLY A 275 14.14 13.53 26.23
C GLY A 275 14.39 12.53 27.36
N TYR A 276 13.78 11.35 27.33
CA TYR A 276 14.08 10.28 28.28
C TYR A 276 15.41 9.59 27.95
N THR A 277 16.09 9.09 28.97
CA THR A 277 17.41 8.46 28.87
C THR A 277 17.35 6.96 29.13
N ASP A 278 18.03 6.17 28.30
CA ASP A 278 18.18 4.72 28.48
C ASP A 278 19.61 4.27 28.79
N THR A 279 20.48 5.25 29.04
CA THR A 279 21.90 5.05 29.36
C THR A 279 22.34 6.03 30.45
N GLY A 280 23.52 5.80 31.05
CA GLY A 280 24.04 6.59 32.16
C GLY A 280 23.87 5.91 33.52
N ALA A 281 24.23 6.62 34.60
CA ALA A 281 24.22 6.07 35.96
C ALA A 281 22.81 5.87 36.54
N SER A 282 21.82 6.59 36.02
CA SER A 282 20.42 6.52 36.47
C SER A 282 19.50 6.74 35.27
N PRO A 283 19.39 5.76 34.36
CA PRO A 283 18.54 5.90 33.18
C PRO A 283 17.05 5.85 33.58
N ASP A 284 16.21 6.58 32.85
CA ASP A 284 14.75 6.59 33.03
C ASP A 284 14.11 5.25 32.67
N PHE A 285 14.70 4.53 31.70
CA PHE A 285 14.25 3.23 31.23
C PHE A 285 15.40 2.37 30.69
N THR A 286 15.10 1.14 30.30
CA THR A 286 16.02 0.25 29.56
C THR A 286 15.33 -0.24 28.30
N TRP A 287 16.09 -0.80 27.36
CA TRP A 287 15.51 -1.42 26.16
C TRP A 287 14.39 -2.43 26.48
N GLN A 288 14.58 -3.29 27.50
CA GLN A 288 13.58 -4.28 27.91
C GLN A 288 12.31 -3.66 28.50
N THR A 289 12.40 -2.45 29.05
CA THR A 289 11.30 -1.75 29.74
C THR A 289 10.70 -0.63 28.90
N ALA A 290 11.15 -0.42 27.66
CA ALA A 290 10.75 0.71 26.82
C ALA A 290 9.23 0.82 26.64
N LEU A 291 8.54 -0.29 26.35
CA LEU A 291 7.08 -0.28 26.16
C LEU A 291 6.32 0.03 27.46
N SER A 292 6.68 -0.61 28.58
CA SER A 292 6.01 -0.38 29.86
C SER A 292 6.27 1.03 30.39
N LYS A 293 7.51 1.52 30.24
CA LYS A 293 7.86 2.90 30.62
C LYS A 293 7.20 3.93 29.71
N ALA A 294 7.08 3.69 28.42
CA ALA A 294 6.33 4.58 27.53
C ALA A 294 4.86 4.70 27.94
N ALA A 295 4.24 3.63 28.44
CA ALA A 295 2.90 3.69 29.00
C ALA A 295 2.86 4.44 30.36
N GLU A 296 3.82 4.21 31.24
CA GLU A 296 3.95 4.91 32.53
C GLU A 296 4.11 6.43 32.33
N PHE A 297 4.89 6.83 31.32
CA PHE A 297 5.13 8.22 30.95
C PHE A 297 3.98 8.85 30.14
N GLY A 298 2.93 8.10 29.81
CA GLY A 298 1.79 8.58 29.03
C GLY A 298 2.08 8.80 27.53
N VAL A 299 3.21 8.28 27.04
CA VAL A 299 3.56 8.29 25.61
C VAL A 299 2.71 7.27 24.86
N LEU A 300 2.50 6.10 25.46
CA LEU A 300 1.60 5.05 24.98
C LEU A 300 0.38 4.91 25.89
N THR A 301 -0.74 4.43 25.35
CA THR A 301 -1.80 3.85 26.16
C THR A 301 -1.38 2.49 26.69
N GLN A 302 -2.08 1.97 27.71
CA GLN A 302 -1.84 0.61 28.19
C GLN A 302 -2.15 -0.44 27.11
N GLY A 303 -3.22 -0.27 26.34
CA GLY A 303 -3.57 -1.17 25.23
C GLY A 303 -2.54 -1.14 24.11
N GLU A 304 -1.97 0.01 23.77
CA GLU A 304 -0.86 0.10 22.82
C GLU A 304 0.37 -0.66 23.30
N ALA A 305 0.78 -0.46 24.55
CA ALA A 305 1.93 -1.18 25.10
C ALA A 305 1.72 -2.71 25.10
N GLN A 306 0.50 -3.16 25.39
CA GLN A 306 0.13 -4.57 25.29
C GLN A 306 0.12 -5.08 23.85
N TYR A 307 -0.50 -4.34 22.93
CA TYR A 307 -0.59 -4.68 21.51
C TYR A 307 0.80 -4.81 20.88
N PHE A 308 1.67 -3.81 21.07
CA PHE A 308 3.02 -3.82 20.52
C PHE A 308 3.97 -4.78 21.25
N GLY A 309 3.72 -5.05 22.54
CA GLY A 309 4.49 -6.05 23.30
C GLY A 309 4.16 -7.49 22.91
N GLY A 310 2.93 -7.75 22.44
CA GLY A 310 2.47 -9.07 22.01
C GLY A 310 2.50 -9.32 20.50
N SER A 311 2.72 -8.28 19.68
CA SER A 311 2.70 -8.41 18.21
C SER A 311 3.90 -9.19 17.68
N ALA A 312 3.63 -10.19 16.84
CA ALA A 312 4.67 -10.96 16.14
C ALA A 312 5.28 -10.20 14.94
N SER A 313 4.61 -9.15 14.45
CA SER A 313 5.06 -8.33 13.32
C SER A 313 5.09 -6.86 13.68
N PHE A 314 6.15 -6.16 13.26
CA PHE A 314 6.29 -4.71 13.38
C PHE A 314 6.68 -4.15 12.02
N LEU A 315 5.81 -3.35 11.42
CA LEU A 315 5.94 -2.82 10.06
C LEU A 315 6.06 -1.30 10.09
N ARG A 316 6.39 -0.72 8.92
CA ARG A 316 6.43 0.73 8.72
C ARG A 316 5.07 1.38 8.99
N ALA A 317 3.95 0.65 8.83
CA ALA A 317 2.63 1.06 9.33
C ALA A 317 2.65 1.41 10.83
N GLN A 318 3.19 0.53 11.67
CA GLN A 318 3.28 0.75 13.11
C GLN A 318 4.28 1.85 13.49
N VAL A 319 5.36 2.02 12.71
CA VAL A 319 6.28 3.17 12.84
C VAL A 319 5.52 4.48 12.63
N ALA A 320 4.73 4.59 11.55
CA ALA A 320 3.91 5.77 11.28
C ALA A 320 2.88 6.02 12.39
N TYR A 321 2.20 4.96 12.86
CA TYR A 321 1.26 5.06 13.97
C TYR A 321 1.90 5.64 15.23
N LEU A 322 2.99 5.02 15.67
CA LEU A 322 3.65 5.40 16.92
C LEU A 322 4.25 6.81 16.82
N SER A 323 4.83 7.16 15.67
CA SER A 323 5.31 8.52 15.40
C SER A 323 4.21 9.56 15.48
N TYR A 324 3.06 9.29 14.84
CA TYR A 324 1.97 10.25 14.77
C TYR A 324 1.40 10.57 16.15
N PHE A 325 1.15 9.54 16.98
CA PHE A 325 0.63 9.75 18.32
C PHE A 325 1.66 10.26 19.32
N ALA A 326 2.95 9.96 19.11
CA ALA A 326 4.02 10.53 19.93
C ALA A 326 4.13 12.07 19.78
N LEU A 327 3.60 12.66 18.70
CA LEU A 327 3.55 14.11 18.53
C LEU A 327 2.75 14.82 19.65
N ASP A 328 1.75 14.14 20.22
CA ASP A 328 0.93 14.67 21.33
C ASP A 328 1.53 14.36 22.72
N ALA A 329 2.58 13.53 22.79
CA ALA A 329 3.23 13.21 24.05
C ALA A 329 4.02 14.41 24.58
N ARG A 330 3.99 14.61 25.90
CA ARG A 330 4.80 15.64 26.55
C ARG A 330 6.26 15.23 26.60
N MET A 331 7.14 16.21 26.44
CA MET A 331 8.56 16.08 26.72
C MET A 331 8.78 15.65 28.18
N ALA A 332 9.90 14.97 28.45
CA ALA A 332 10.24 14.44 29.78
C ALA A 332 10.34 15.54 30.85
N ASP A 333 10.74 16.75 30.46
CA ASP A 333 10.78 17.93 31.34
C ASP A 333 9.40 18.59 31.56
N GLY A 334 8.36 18.07 30.90
CA GLY A 334 6.99 18.57 30.97
C GLY A 334 6.77 19.91 30.28
N SER A 335 7.74 20.46 29.56
CA SER A 335 7.70 21.83 29.01
C SER A 335 6.65 22.02 27.91
N ALA A 336 6.55 21.06 26.99
CA ALA A 336 5.70 21.11 25.80
C ALA A 336 5.40 19.69 25.28
N THR A 337 4.53 19.58 24.29
CA THR A 337 4.41 18.36 23.47
C THR A 337 5.56 18.27 22.45
N LEU A 338 5.78 17.07 21.91
CA LEU A 338 6.77 16.86 20.86
C LEU A 338 6.50 17.73 19.62
N ALA A 339 5.22 17.84 19.21
CA ALA A 339 4.82 18.72 18.12
C ALA A 339 5.17 20.18 18.39
N GLU A 340 4.82 20.69 19.56
CA GLU A 340 5.12 22.08 19.95
C GLU A 340 6.63 22.34 19.96
N ARG A 341 7.45 21.39 20.44
CA ARG A 341 8.91 21.50 20.39
C ARG A 341 9.43 21.59 18.95
N LEU A 342 8.92 20.75 18.05
CA LEU A 342 9.32 20.74 16.64
C LEU A 342 8.87 22.00 15.88
N ILE A 343 7.72 22.55 16.24
CA ILE A 343 7.25 23.84 15.70
C ILE A 343 8.14 24.97 16.22
N ALA A 344 8.45 24.99 17.52
CA ALA A 344 9.29 26.01 18.14
C ALA A 344 10.72 26.01 17.58
N SER A 345 11.26 24.85 17.18
CA SER A 345 12.56 24.74 16.53
C SER A 345 12.55 25.07 15.03
N GLY A 346 11.37 25.28 14.43
CA GLY A 346 11.20 25.48 12.99
C GLY A 346 11.37 24.21 12.16
N ALA A 347 11.39 23.03 12.79
CA ALA A 347 11.41 21.74 12.09
C ALA A 347 10.06 21.43 11.45
N LEU A 348 8.96 21.91 12.05
CA LEU A 348 7.60 21.80 11.52
C LEU A 348 6.95 23.17 11.34
N ASP A 349 6.13 23.29 10.31
CA ASP A 349 5.24 24.42 10.10
C ASP A 349 3.88 24.20 10.79
N LYS A 350 3.44 25.15 11.61
CA LYS A 350 2.19 25.01 12.39
C LYS A 350 0.96 24.82 11.51
N THR A 351 0.87 25.56 10.40
CA THR A 351 -0.29 25.48 9.49
C THR A 351 -0.35 24.12 8.82
N THR A 352 0.80 23.58 8.41
CA THR A 352 0.92 22.24 7.83
C THR A 352 0.51 21.17 8.84
N VAL A 353 0.97 21.29 10.10
CA VAL A 353 0.56 20.38 11.18
C VAL A 353 -0.95 20.40 11.39
N ASP A 354 -1.56 21.59 11.48
CA ASP A 354 -3.00 21.72 11.72
C ASP A 354 -3.83 21.13 10.57
N GLN A 355 -3.43 21.36 9.32
CA GLN A 355 -4.09 20.80 8.15
C GLN A 355 -3.98 19.28 8.13
N ALA A 356 -2.77 18.74 8.30
CA ALA A 356 -2.53 17.30 8.29
C ALA A 356 -3.29 16.59 9.41
N ARG A 357 -3.35 17.18 10.62
CA ARG A 357 -4.11 16.63 11.74
C ARG A 357 -5.62 16.71 11.55
N GLY A 358 -6.12 17.80 10.96
CA GLY A 358 -7.55 17.98 10.68
C GLY A 358 -8.14 16.93 9.74
N ALA A 359 -7.29 16.26 8.94
CA ALA A 359 -7.70 15.18 8.03
C ALA A 359 -7.72 13.78 8.68
N VAL A 360 -7.18 13.62 9.90
CA VAL A 360 -7.05 12.31 10.57
C VAL A 360 -8.19 12.08 11.55
N THR A 361 -8.94 10.99 11.36
CA THR A 361 -10.02 10.55 12.27
C THR A 361 -9.67 9.28 13.05
N VAL A 362 -8.40 8.88 13.05
CA VAL A 362 -7.93 7.61 13.63
C VAL A 362 -7.89 7.72 15.15
N ALA A 363 -8.54 6.78 15.84
CA ALA A 363 -8.46 6.64 17.28
C ALA A 363 -7.22 5.83 17.69
N ARG A 364 -6.73 6.08 18.92
CA ARG A 364 -5.68 5.25 19.51
C ARG A 364 -6.21 3.84 19.80
N ILE A 365 -5.34 2.85 19.65
CA ILE A 365 -5.56 1.48 20.09
C ILE A 365 -5.78 1.51 21.61
N SER A 366 -6.92 0.94 22.02
CA SER A 366 -7.43 0.96 23.40
C SER A 366 -6.88 -0.16 24.25
#